data_AF-G9ZR19-F1
#
_entry.id   AF-G9ZR19-F1
#
_cell.length_a   1.000
_cell.length_b   1.000
_cell.length_c   1.000
_cell.angle_alpha   90.00
_cell.angle_beta   90.00
_cell.angle_gamma   90.00
#
_symmetry.space_group_name_H-M   'P 1'
#
loop_
_entity.id
_entity.type
_entity.pdbx_description
1 polymer ?
#
loop_
_entity_poly.entity_id
_entity_poly.type
_entity_poly.pdbx_seq_one_letter_code
_entity_poly.pdbx_strand_id
1 'polypeptide(L)'
;MANELSLPEYTIDYQLPVITINNFDQLKTAVEAYANKYQGMAVTASTEKESKSSRAELRKLKQALDDKRKEIRKKYAEPYQRFAAQIKDLEMTLDSSINPIDAGLKELEEQQRQLRLKHVNALIAEMAPNYHVEPGEVEIDPTWLNKTTTKKKVTEGIADVMGYIKKQHDDLKTGISTITKYAQAYHIDPAGWIDQLKQGQDVNYLLQAIDNQVKLN
;
A
#
# COMPACT_ATOMS: atom_id res chain seq x y z
N MET A 1 9.07 -28.31 -18.63
CA MET A 1 9.41 -29.27 -17.56
C MET A 1 8.49 -28.94 -16.39
N ALA A 2 7.60 -29.85 -16.02
CA ALA A 2 6.75 -29.68 -14.85
C ALA A 2 7.63 -29.90 -13.62
N ASN A 3 7.90 -28.84 -12.86
CA ASN A 3 8.51 -28.97 -11.55
C ASN A 3 7.38 -29.34 -10.58
N GLU A 4 7.21 -30.62 -10.31
CA GLU A 4 6.36 -31.09 -9.22
C GLU A 4 7.07 -30.84 -7.90
N LEU A 5 6.89 -29.63 -7.36
CA LEU A 5 7.16 -29.35 -5.95
C LEU A 5 6.09 -30.08 -5.14
N SER A 6 6.46 -31.21 -4.54
CA SER A 6 5.64 -31.91 -3.55
C SER A 6 6.38 -31.95 -2.22
N LEU A 7 5.65 -31.69 -1.13
CA LEU A 7 6.15 -31.99 0.21
C LEU A 7 6.22 -33.53 0.38
N PRO A 8 7.22 -34.04 1.12
CA PRO A 8 7.20 -35.43 1.56
C PRO A 8 6.02 -35.66 2.52
N GLU A 9 5.58 -36.91 2.69
CA GLU A 9 4.66 -37.24 3.78
C GLU A 9 5.32 -36.91 5.13
N TYR A 10 4.63 -36.14 5.97
CA TYR A 10 5.08 -35.79 7.31
C TYR A 10 3.93 -35.97 8.30
N THR A 11 4.26 -36.42 9.50
CA THR A 11 3.32 -36.57 10.61
C THR A 11 3.75 -35.69 11.77
N ILE A 12 2.78 -35.13 12.48
CA ILE A 12 3.01 -34.34 13.70
C ILE A 12 2.44 -35.14 14.86
N ASP A 13 3.31 -35.69 15.69
CA ASP A 13 2.91 -36.35 16.92
C ASP A 13 2.51 -35.31 17.97
N TYR A 14 1.21 -35.29 18.32
CA TYR A 14 0.64 -34.37 19.29
C TYR A 14 -0.12 -35.12 20.38
N GLN A 15 0.20 -34.81 21.64
CA GLN A 15 -0.47 -35.36 22.83
C GLN A 15 -0.89 -34.19 23.73
N LEU A 16 -2.14 -34.20 24.21
CA LEU A 16 -2.63 -33.20 25.15
C LEU A 16 -1.99 -33.35 26.53
N PRO A 17 -1.50 -32.27 27.16
CA PRO A 17 -0.97 -32.35 28.53
C PRO A 17 -2.12 -32.51 29.53
N VAL A 18 -2.10 -33.60 30.31
CA VAL A 18 -3.00 -33.77 31.47
C VAL A 18 -2.34 -33.12 32.69
N ILE A 19 -3.01 -32.15 33.31
CA ILE A 19 -2.51 -31.42 34.49
C ILE A 19 -3.47 -31.64 35.65
N THR A 20 -3.02 -32.38 36.66
CA THR A 20 -3.79 -32.67 37.87
C THR A 20 -2.94 -32.38 39.10
N ILE A 21 -3.53 -31.74 40.12
CA ILE A 21 -2.91 -31.62 41.44
C ILE A 21 -3.24 -32.90 42.20
N ASN A 22 -2.25 -33.78 42.37
CA ASN A 22 -2.40 -34.95 43.23
C ASN A 22 -2.64 -34.50 44.68
N ASN A 23 -3.61 -35.12 45.36
CA ASN A 23 -4.00 -34.79 46.73
C ASN A 23 -4.45 -33.32 46.91
N PHE A 24 -5.19 -32.77 45.94
CA PHE A 24 -5.73 -31.40 46.02
C PHE A 24 -6.49 -31.13 47.31
N ASP A 25 -7.30 -32.07 47.80
CA ASP A 25 -8.08 -31.90 49.03
C ASP A 25 -7.19 -31.74 50.27
N GLN A 26 -6.07 -32.47 50.33
CA GLN A 26 -5.09 -32.33 51.42
C GLN A 26 -4.37 -30.99 51.33
N LEU A 27 -3.98 -30.57 50.12
CA LEU A 27 -3.36 -29.26 49.88
C LEU A 27 -4.32 -28.13 50.29
N LYS A 28 -5.58 -28.21 49.88
CA LYS A 28 -6.63 -27.24 50.20
C LYS A 28 -6.81 -27.15 51.72
N THR A 29 -6.99 -28.29 52.39
CA THR A 29 -7.14 -28.35 53.85
C THR A 29 -5.95 -27.74 54.58
N ALA A 30 -4.72 -28.02 54.11
CA ALA A 30 -3.52 -27.43 54.69
C ALA A 30 -3.47 -25.90 54.50
N VAL A 31 -3.75 -25.41 53.29
CA VAL A 31 -3.76 -23.97 52.99
C VAL A 31 -4.83 -23.25 53.80
N GLU A 32 -6.02 -23.83 53.94
CA GLU A 32 -7.11 -23.29 54.77
C GLU A 32 -6.71 -23.25 56.25
N ALA A 33 -6.12 -24.33 56.79
CA ALA A 33 -5.63 -24.34 58.17
C ALA A 33 -4.55 -23.28 58.42
N TYR A 34 -3.60 -23.11 57.49
CA TYR A 34 -2.58 -22.06 57.57
C TYR A 34 -3.16 -20.65 57.49
N ALA A 35 -4.16 -20.42 56.64
CA ALA A 35 -4.84 -19.13 56.53
C ALA A 35 -5.65 -18.81 57.80
N ASN A 36 -6.41 -19.79 58.29
CA ASN A 36 -7.26 -19.66 59.48
C ASN A 36 -6.45 -19.38 60.75
N LYS A 37 -5.22 -19.95 60.87
CA LYS A 37 -4.31 -19.70 62.00
C LYS A 37 -4.00 -18.21 62.20
N TYR A 38 -4.00 -17.42 61.13
CA TYR A 38 -3.69 -15.99 61.18
C TYR A 38 -4.93 -15.11 60.93
N GLN A 39 -6.10 -15.73 60.74
CA GLN A 39 -7.36 -15.04 60.51
C GLN A 39 -7.88 -14.47 61.84
N GLY A 40 -8.12 -13.17 61.90
CA GLY A 40 -8.57 -12.49 63.13
C GLY A 40 -7.45 -12.06 64.09
N MET A 41 -6.17 -12.16 63.69
CA MET A 41 -5.07 -11.60 64.47
C MET A 41 -5.19 -10.07 64.58
N ALA A 42 -5.38 -9.55 65.79
CA ALA A 42 -5.43 -8.11 66.03
C ALA A 42 -4.03 -7.49 65.87
N VAL A 43 -3.88 -6.56 64.93
CA VAL A 43 -2.64 -5.84 64.70
C VAL A 43 -2.57 -4.65 65.65
N THR A 44 -1.68 -4.71 66.63
CA THR A 44 -1.41 -3.65 67.62
C THR A 44 0.09 -3.37 67.68
N ALA A 45 0.50 -2.32 68.39
CA ALA A 45 1.92 -1.98 68.54
C ALA A 45 2.76 -3.11 69.16
N SER A 46 2.16 -3.95 70.02
CA SER A 46 2.85 -5.09 70.64
C SER A 46 2.93 -6.33 69.73
N THR A 47 2.01 -6.47 68.74
CA THR A 47 1.97 -7.62 67.82
C THR A 47 2.59 -7.32 66.45
N GLU A 48 3.05 -6.09 66.21
CA GLU A 48 3.55 -5.60 64.92
C GLU A 48 4.61 -6.51 64.28
N LYS A 49 5.60 -6.96 65.07
CA LYS A 49 6.69 -7.83 64.58
C LYS A 49 6.16 -9.19 64.12
N GLU A 50 5.26 -9.78 64.91
CA GLU A 50 4.67 -11.08 64.62
C GLU A 50 3.74 -11.00 63.40
N SER A 51 2.87 -9.99 63.35
CA SER A 51 1.98 -9.77 62.20
C SER A 51 2.75 -9.53 60.89
N LYS A 52 3.89 -8.82 60.94
CA LYS A 52 4.78 -8.66 59.78
C LYS A 52 5.38 -9.99 59.33
N SER A 53 5.79 -10.85 60.26
CA SER A 53 6.33 -12.19 59.98
C SER A 53 5.28 -13.11 59.35
N SER A 54 4.10 -13.22 59.97
CA SER A 54 3.00 -14.06 59.46
C SER A 54 2.54 -13.63 58.06
N ARG A 55 2.48 -12.31 57.79
CA ARG A 55 2.20 -11.79 56.45
C ARG A 55 3.25 -12.23 55.43
N ALA A 56 4.52 -12.22 55.80
CA ALA A 56 5.60 -12.63 54.92
C ALA A 56 5.53 -14.14 54.61
N GLU A 57 5.22 -14.97 55.59
CA GLU A 57 5.02 -16.42 55.41
C GLU A 57 3.84 -16.72 54.47
N LEU A 58 2.68 -16.09 54.69
CA LEU A 58 1.51 -16.25 53.82
C LEU A 58 1.80 -15.81 52.38
N ARG A 59 2.56 -14.72 52.20
CA ARG A 59 3.00 -14.28 50.87
C ARG A 59 3.95 -15.27 50.21
N LYS A 60 4.89 -15.86 50.96
CA LYS A 60 5.78 -16.92 50.45
C LYS A 60 5.00 -18.16 50.00
N LEU A 61 4.04 -18.61 50.80
CA LEU A 61 3.19 -19.75 50.45
C LEU A 61 2.37 -19.48 49.17
N LYS A 62 1.74 -18.30 49.07
CA LYS A 62 1.03 -17.86 47.86
C LYS A 62 1.96 -17.83 46.64
N GLN A 63 3.17 -17.30 46.81
CA GLN A 63 4.15 -17.20 45.73
C GLN A 63 4.59 -18.60 45.25
N ALA A 64 4.86 -19.54 46.16
CA ALA A 64 5.27 -20.89 45.79
C ALA A 64 4.22 -21.64 44.95
N LEU A 65 2.92 -21.45 45.23
CA LEU A 65 1.83 -22.00 44.42
C LEU A 65 1.81 -21.39 43.01
N ASP A 66 1.95 -20.08 42.90
CA ASP A 66 2.00 -19.39 41.61
C ASP A 66 3.26 -19.74 40.81
N ASP A 67 4.40 -19.90 41.47
CA ASP A 67 5.66 -20.31 40.84
C ASP A 67 5.54 -21.72 40.26
N LYS A 68 4.91 -22.66 40.97
CA LYS A 68 4.65 -24.00 40.43
C LYS A 68 3.70 -23.97 39.22
N ARG A 69 2.66 -23.13 39.26
CA ARG A 69 1.78 -22.90 38.10
C ARG A 69 2.58 -22.38 36.89
N LYS A 70 3.45 -21.39 37.11
CA LYS A 70 4.30 -20.80 36.06
C LYS A 70 5.33 -21.80 35.53
N GLU A 71 5.94 -22.61 36.38
CA GLU A 71 6.89 -23.65 36.01
C GLU A 71 6.25 -24.67 35.07
N ILE A 72 5.07 -25.20 35.43
CA ILE A 72 4.32 -26.13 34.58
C ILE A 72 3.96 -25.45 33.25
N ARG A 73 3.56 -24.17 33.29
CA ARG A 73 3.30 -23.37 32.07
C ARG A 73 4.48 -23.30 31.13
N LYS A 74 5.66 -23.04 31.67
CA LYS A 74 6.87 -22.97 30.86
C LYS A 74 7.18 -24.32 30.20
N LYS A 75 7.06 -25.42 30.95
CA LYS A 75 7.35 -26.78 30.45
C LYS A 75 6.48 -27.20 29.26
N TYR A 76 5.19 -26.84 29.23
CA TYR A 76 4.34 -27.16 28.07
C TYR A 76 4.46 -26.13 26.93
N ALA A 77 4.80 -24.88 27.24
CA ALA A 77 4.98 -23.85 26.23
C ALA A 77 6.26 -24.07 25.41
N GLU A 78 7.32 -24.60 26.03
CA GLU A 78 8.61 -24.84 25.37
C GLU A 78 8.51 -25.79 24.15
N PRO A 79 7.87 -26.97 24.21
CA PRO A 79 7.67 -27.83 23.03
C PRO A 79 6.92 -27.12 21.89
N TYR A 80 5.86 -26.39 22.21
CA TYR A 80 5.11 -25.62 21.22
C TYR A 80 5.97 -24.52 20.58
N GLN A 81 6.74 -23.78 21.38
CA GLN A 81 7.63 -22.74 20.87
C GLN A 81 8.73 -23.31 19.97
N ARG A 82 9.28 -24.48 20.32
CA ARG A 82 10.25 -25.18 19.47
C ARG A 82 9.64 -25.63 18.15
N PHE A 83 8.45 -26.24 18.20
CA PHE A 83 7.70 -26.62 17.00
C PHE A 83 7.40 -25.41 16.10
N ALA A 84 6.88 -24.32 16.69
CA ALA A 84 6.59 -23.09 15.96
C ALA A 84 7.86 -22.48 15.34
N ALA A 85 8.99 -22.53 16.04
CA ALA A 85 10.28 -22.11 15.49
C ALA A 85 10.73 -22.99 14.32
N GLN A 86 10.58 -24.32 14.41
CA GLN A 86 10.90 -25.23 13.31
C GLN A 86 10.06 -24.94 12.06
N ILE A 87 8.74 -24.73 12.22
CA ILE A 87 7.89 -24.35 11.08
C ILE A 87 8.32 -23.01 10.50
N LYS A 88 8.60 -22.02 11.35
CA LYS A 88 9.07 -20.70 10.91
C LYS A 88 10.41 -20.77 10.17
N ASP A 89 11.34 -21.62 10.60
CA ASP A 89 12.61 -21.81 9.90
C ASP A 89 12.41 -22.41 8.50
N LEU A 90 11.45 -23.33 8.35
CA LEU A 90 11.04 -23.87 7.05
C LEU A 90 10.42 -22.78 6.16
N GLU A 91 9.52 -21.95 6.70
CA GLU A 91 8.93 -20.80 6.00
C GLU A 91 10.01 -19.81 5.55
N MET A 92 10.95 -19.44 6.43
CA MET A 92 12.06 -18.54 6.11
C MET A 92 12.96 -19.10 5.01
N THR A 93 13.15 -20.42 4.98
CA THR A 93 13.91 -21.08 3.91
C THR A 93 13.20 -20.92 2.56
N LEU A 94 11.88 -21.09 2.52
CA LEU A 94 11.08 -20.84 1.31
C LEU A 94 11.14 -19.36 0.89
N ASP A 95 10.98 -18.45 1.84
CA ASP A 95 11.04 -17.00 1.60
C ASP A 95 12.38 -16.56 1.01
N SER A 96 13.49 -17.19 1.42
CA SER A 96 14.82 -16.91 0.87
C SER A 96 14.93 -17.21 -0.62
N SER A 97 14.11 -18.13 -1.13
CA SER A 97 14.03 -18.48 -2.56
C SER A 97 12.95 -17.67 -3.28
N ILE A 98 11.81 -17.42 -2.64
CA ILE A 98 10.69 -16.67 -3.22
C ILE A 98 11.07 -15.19 -3.43
N ASN A 99 11.67 -14.55 -2.43
CA ASN A 99 11.92 -13.11 -2.46
C ASN A 99 12.81 -12.65 -3.63
N PRO A 100 13.94 -13.32 -3.95
CA PRO A 100 14.74 -12.96 -5.13
C PRO A 100 14.01 -13.20 -6.46
N ILE A 101 13.17 -14.24 -6.54
CA ILE A 101 12.36 -14.53 -7.74
C ILE A 101 11.34 -13.40 -7.94
N ASP A 102 10.62 -13.02 -6.89
CA ASP A 102 9.65 -11.93 -6.94
C ASP A 102 10.31 -10.59 -7.31
N ALA A 103 11.49 -10.31 -6.75
CA ALA A 103 12.27 -9.13 -7.11
C ALA A 103 12.69 -9.16 -8.59
N GLY A 104 13.20 -10.29 -9.07
CA GLY A 104 13.59 -10.47 -10.46
C GLY A 104 12.41 -10.36 -11.43
N LEU A 105 11.23 -10.87 -11.07
CA LEU A 105 10.01 -10.73 -11.87
C LEU A 105 9.56 -9.27 -11.95
N LYS A 106 9.58 -8.53 -10.84
CA LYS A 106 9.26 -7.09 -10.83
C LYS A 106 10.24 -6.28 -11.67
N GLU A 107 11.53 -6.57 -11.57
CA GLU A 107 12.55 -5.91 -12.39
C GLU A 107 12.34 -6.19 -13.88
N LEU A 108 12.08 -7.46 -14.23
CA LEU A 108 11.78 -7.85 -15.62
C LEU A 108 10.53 -7.13 -16.15
N GLU A 109 9.46 -7.04 -15.36
CA GLU A 109 8.24 -6.35 -15.73
C GLU A 109 8.48 -4.86 -15.99
N GLU A 110 9.30 -4.21 -15.14
CA GLU A 110 9.66 -2.81 -15.32
C GLU A 110 10.56 -2.61 -16.55
N GLN A 111 11.56 -3.47 -16.77
CA GLN A 111 12.37 -3.44 -17.99
C GLN A 111 11.51 -3.57 -19.24
N GLN A 112 10.56 -4.51 -19.24
CA GLN A 112 9.61 -4.66 -20.35
C GLN A 112 8.69 -3.44 -20.52
N ARG A 113 8.28 -2.80 -19.42
CA ARG A 113 7.49 -1.56 -19.44
C ARG A 113 8.28 -0.41 -20.06
N GLN A 114 9.55 -0.25 -19.70
CA GLN A 114 10.46 0.75 -20.27
C GLN A 114 10.71 0.50 -21.76
N LEU A 115 10.83 -0.76 -22.19
CA LEU A 115 10.92 -1.10 -23.61
C LEU A 115 9.65 -0.73 -24.37
N ARG A 116 8.46 -0.99 -23.80
CA ARG A 116 7.19 -0.56 -24.38
C ARG A 116 7.10 0.96 -24.47
N LEU A 117 7.56 1.68 -23.46
CA LEU A 117 7.60 3.15 -23.46
C LEU A 117 8.48 3.68 -24.61
N LYS A 118 9.68 3.12 -24.79
CA LYS A 118 10.54 3.47 -25.93
C LYS A 118 9.86 3.23 -27.27
N HIS A 119 9.14 2.12 -27.41
CA HIS A 119 8.39 1.80 -28.62
C HIS A 119 7.21 2.76 -28.86
N VAL A 120 6.46 3.12 -27.82
CA VAL A 120 5.40 4.14 -27.89
C VAL A 120 5.97 5.49 -28.33
N ASN A 121 7.07 5.94 -27.71
CA ASN A 121 7.73 7.19 -28.09
C ASN A 121 8.19 7.18 -29.55
N ALA A 122 8.74 6.07 -30.03
CA ALA A 122 9.12 5.92 -31.43
C ALA A 122 7.91 6.01 -32.37
N LEU A 123 6.79 5.36 -32.02
CA LEU A 123 5.55 5.45 -32.80
C LEU A 123 4.98 6.87 -32.81
N ILE A 124 5.01 7.58 -31.68
CA ILE A 124 4.59 8.99 -31.61
C ILE A 124 5.47 9.83 -32.53
N ALA A 125 6.80 9.68 -32.47
CA ALA A 125 7.71 10.43 -33.33
C ALA A 125 7.49 10.13 -34.83
N GLU A 126 7.16 8.89 -35.19
CA GLU A 126 6.85 8.49 -36.57
C GLU A 126 5.52 9.06 -37.06
N MET A 127 4.49 9.08 -36.20
CA MET A 127 3.14 9.52 -36.57
C MET A 127 2.97 11.05 -36.52
N ALA A 128 3.67 11.74 -35.60
CA ALA A 128 3.53 13.17 -35.33
C ALA A 128 3.56 14.08 -36.58
N PRO A 129 4.49 13.89 -37.55
CA PRO A 129 4.51 14.69 -38.77
C PRO A 129 3.22 14.62 -39.60
N ASN A 130 2.53 13.47 -39.61
CA ASN A 130 1.29 13.27 -40.36
C ASN A 130 0.12 14.06 -39.76
N TYR A 131 0.21 14.43 -38.48
CA TYR A 131 -0.80 15.20 -37.76
C TYR A 131 -0.43 16.67 -37.59
N HIS A 132 0.80 17.08 -37.97
CA HIS A 132 1.34 18.42 -37.69
C HIS A 132 1.31 18.76 -36.19
N VAL A 133 1.64 17.77 -35.36
CA VAL A 133 1.71 17.84 -33.90
C VAL A 133 3.15 17.59 -33.47
N GLU A 134 3.64 18.26 -32.42
CA GLU A 134 4.97 17.98 -31.89
C GLU A 134 4.93 16.71 -31.01
N PRO A 135 5.91 15.78 -31.12
CA PRO A 135 5.89 14.55 -30.31
C PRO A 135 5.77 14.79 -28.80
N GLY A 136 6.31 15.90 -28.30
CA GLY A 136 6.25 16.28 -26.88
C GLY A 136 4.88 16.75 -26.40
N GLU A 137 3.94 17.04 -27.30
CA GLU A 137 2.56 17.44 -26.96
C GLU A 137 1.67 16.23 -26.69
N VAL A 138 2.10 15.03 -27.11
CA VAL A 138 1.32 13.79 -26.96
C VAL A 138 1.54 13.21 -25.57
N GLU A 139 0.50 13.28 -24.73
CA GLU A 139 0.48 12.60 -23.44
C GLU A 139 0.39 11.08 -23.61
N ILE A 140 1.26 10.34 -22.91
CA ILE A 140 1.32 8.88 -22.97
C ILE A 140 0.38 8.29 -21.92
N ASP A 141 -0.66 7.60 -22.37
CA ASP A 141 -1.53 6.85 -21.47
C ASP A 141 -0.76 5.64 -20.86
N PRO A 142 -0.69 5.52 -19.52
CA PRO A 142 -0.02 4.39 -18.85
C PRO A 142 -0.54 3.02 -19.31
N THR A 143 -1.80 2.91 -19.74
CA THR A 143 -2.40 1.67 -20.21
C THR A 143 -1.76 1.15 -21.49
N TRP A 144 -1.13 2.00 -22.30
CA TRP A 144 -0.37 1.59 -23.50
C TRP A 144 0.89 0.80 -23.14
N LEU A 145 1.38 0.95 -21.91
CA LEU A 145 2.56 0.27 -21.38
C LEU A 145 2.22 -1.07 -20.71
N ASN A 146 0.95 -1.49 -20.73
CA ASN A 146 0.53 -2.77 -20.16
C ASN A 146 0.87 -3.94 -21.10
N LYS A 147 1.23 -5.08 -20.53
CA LYS A 147 1.55 -6.32 -21.27
C LYS A 147 0.38 -6.82 -22.14
N THR A 148 -0.85 -6.56 -21.70
CA THR A 148 -2.08 -7.01 -22.37
C THR A 148 -2.54 -6.09 -23.51
N THR A 149 -1.98 -4.88 -23.60
CA THR A 149 -2.40 -3.91 -24.61
C THR A 149 -1.78 -4.27 -25.96
N THR A 150 -2.62 -4.41 -26.97
CA THR A 150 -2.18 -4.78 -28.32
C THR A 150 -1.59 -3.56 -29.05
N LYS A 151 -0.66 -3.81 -29.98
CA LYS A 151 -0.08 -2.73 -30.82
C LYS A 151 -1.16 -1.89 -31.50
N LYS A 152 -2.22 -2.53 -32.01
CA LYS A 152 -3.37 -1.85 -32.63
C LYS A 152 -4.00 -0.82 -31.69
N LYS A 153 -4.33 -1.21 -30.45
CA LYS A 153 -4.94 -0.30 -29.47
C LYS A 153 -4.03 0.88 -29.12
N VAL A 154 -2.71 0.63 -29.03
CA VAL A 154 -1.72 1.69 -28.80
C VAL A 154 -1.71 2.68 -29.96
N THR A 155 -1.62 2.19 -31.20
CA THR A 155 -1.61 3.04 -32.41
C THR A 155 -2.91 3.85 -32.55
N GLU A 156 -4.07 3.23 -32.32
CA GLU A 156 -5.37 3.91 -32.34
C GLU A 156 -5.44 5.00 -31.26
N GLY A 157 -5.03 4.68 -30.02
CA GLY A 157 -5.02 5.66 -28.94
C GLY A 157 -4.08 6.85 -29.21
N ILE A 158 -2.90 6.60 -29.78
CA ILE A 158 -1.97 7.67 -30.20
C ILE A 158 -2.61 8.53 -31.30
N ALA A 159 -3.23 7.90 -32.30
CA ALA A 159 -3.91 8.61 -33.39
C ALA A 159 -5.05 9.49 -32.88
N ASP A 160 -5.82 9.01 -31.90
CA ASP A 160 -6.93 9.76 -31.30
C ASP A 160 -6.40 11.00 -30.56
N VAL A 161 -5.35 10.85 -29.74
CA VAL A 161 -4.72 11.98 -29.03
C VAL A 161 -4.14 13.00 -30.02
N MET A 162 -3.40 12.54 -31.03
CA MET A 162 -2.85 13.44 -32.06
C MET A 162 -3.95 14.13 -32.87
N GLY A 163 -5.02 13.42 -33.21
CA GLY A 163 -6.17 13.99 -33.91
C GLY A 163 -6.84 15.09 -33.09
N TYR A 164 -6.94 14.91 -31.77
CA TYR A 164 -7.45 15.92 -30.86
C TYR A 164 -6.54 17.16 -30.79
N ILE A 165 -5.22 16.98 -30.63
CA ILE A 165 -4.26 18.10 -30.60
C ILE A 165 -4.28 18.86 -31.93
N LYS A 166 -4.24 18.14 -33.05
CA LYS A 166 -4.35 18.74 -34.39
C LYS A 166 -5.60 19.60 -34.51
N LYS A 167 -6.76 19.11 -34.05
CA LYS A 167 -7.99 19.88 -34.09
C LYS A 167 -7.87 21.17 -33.28
N GLN A 168 -7.25 21.13 -32.09
CA GLN A 168 -7.01 22.36 -31.32
C GLN A 168 -6.10 23.35 -32.08
N HIS A 169 -5.06 22.87 -32.75
CA HIS A 169 -4.19 23.71 -33.59
C HIS A 169 -4.97 24.35 -34.74
N ASP A 170 -5.80 23.56 -35.44
CA ASP A 170 -6.61 24.03 -36.56
C ASP A 170 -7.68 25.04 -36.11
N ASP A 171 -8.34 24.79 -34.98
CA ASP A 171 -9.33 25.69 -34.37
C ASP A 171 -8.68 27.01 -33.95
N LEU A 172 -7.50 26.96 -33.30
CA LEU A 172 -6.74 28.15 -32.91
C LEU A 172 -6.29 28.95 -34.14
N LYS A 173 -5.77 28.29 -35.18
CA LYS A 173 -5.37 28.93 -36.43
C LYS A 173 -6.55 29.62 -37.12
N THR A 174 -7.71 28.96 -37.13
CA THR A 174 -8.95 29.51 -37.70
C THR A 174 -9.46 30.70 -36.87
N GLY A 175 -9.41 30.61 -35.55
CA GLY A 175 -9.74 31.71 -34.63
C GLY A 175 -8.84 32.92 -34.84
N ILE A 176 -7.51 32.73 -34.91
CA ILE A 176 -6.54 33.80 -35.19
C ILE A 176 -6.86 34.48 -36.52
N SER A 177 -7.09 33.69 -37.58
CA SER A 177 -7.45 34.22 -38.91
C SER A 177 -8.76 35.03 -38.87
N THR A 178 -9.77 34.54 -38.15
CA THR A 178 -11.07 35.20 -37.99
C THR A 178 -10.94 36.54 -37.27
N ILE A 179 -10.29 36.55 -36.11
CA ILE A 179 -10.07 37.77 -35.31
C ILE A 179 -9.22 38.78 -36.08
N THR A 180 -8.17 38.31 -36.76
CA THR A 180 -7.29 39.19 -37.54
C THR A 180 -8.06 39.91 -38.63
N LYS A 181 -8.83 39.18 -39.45
CA LYS A 181 -9.64 39.77 -40.53
C LYS A 181 -10.69 40.74 -40.00
N TYR A 182 -11.33 40.37 -38.89
CA TYR A 182 -12.38 41.17 -38.29
C TYR A 182 -11.85 42.48 -37.70
N ALA A 183 -10.78 42.43 -36.90
CA ALA A 183 -10.15 43.62 -36.35
C ALA A 183 -9.60 44.55 -37.44
N GLN A 184 -8.99 43.99 -38.49
CA GLN A 184 -8.49 44.76 -39.64
C GLN A 184 -9.61 45.48 -40.40
N ALA A 185 -10.80 44.89 -40.53
CA ALA A 185 -11.94 45.53 -41.18
C ALA A 185 -12.40 46.80 -40.45
N TYR A 186 -12.17 46.87 -39.14
CA TYR A 186 -12.45 48.05 -38.31
C TYR A 186 -11.21 48.89 -37.98
N HIS A 187 -10.07 48.62 -38.63
CA HIS A 187 -8.79 49.31 -38.40
C HIS A 187 -8.28 49.22 -36.94
N ILE A 188 -8.63 48.15 -36.22
CA ILE A 188 -8.15 47.86 -34.86
C ILE A 188 -6.95 46.93 -34.93
N ASP A 189 -5.97 47.13 -34.03
CA ASP A 189 -4.83 46.22 -33.88
C ASP A 189 -5.29 44.85 -33.33
N PRO A 190 -5.09 43.74 -34.08
CA PRO A 190 -5.52 42.42 -33.65
C PRO A 190 -4.66 41.79 -32.54
N ALA A 191 -3.46 42.31 -32.25
CA ALA A 191 -2.48 41.64 -31.40
C ALA A 191 -3.02 41.27 -30.00
N GLY A 192 -3.64 42.23 -29.30
CA GLY A 192 -4.19 42.00 -27.96
C GLY A 192 -5.34 40.99 -27.93
N TRP A 193 -6.15 40.94 -28.98
CA TRP A 193 -7.26 39.99 -29.12
C TRP A 193 -6.78 38.57 -29.43
N ILE A 194 -5.71 38.45 -30.23
CA ILE A 194 -5.04 37.17 -30.51
C ILE A 194 -4.43 36.59 -29.22
N ASP A 195 -3.85 37.42 -28.35
CA ASP A 195 -3.28 36.94 -27.10
C ASP A 195 -4.37 36.44 -26.13
N GLN A 196 -5.53 37.09 -26.09
CA GLN A 196 -6.69 36.59 -25.33
C GLN A 196 -7.22 35.26 -25.89
N LEU A 197 -7.27 35.09 -27.21
CA LEU A 197 -7.64 33.83 -27.83
C LEU A 197 -6.66 32.70 -27.44
N LYS A 198 -5.34 32.97 -27.47
CA LYS A 198 -4.32 32.00 -27.04
C LYS A 198 -4.41 31.64 -25.55
N GLN A 199 -4.97 32.52 -24.73
CA GLN A 199 -5.26 32.24 -23.31
C GLN A 199 -6.56 31.42 -23.13
N GLY A 200 -7.24 31.04 -24.21
CA GLY A 200 -8.43 30.19 -24.20
C GLY A 200 -9.76 30.95 -24.25
N GLN A 201 -9.74 32.26 -24.56
CA GLN A 201 -10.98 33.03 -24.68
C GLN A 201 -11.75 32.67 -25.96
N ASP A 202 -13.08 32.57 -25.87
CA ASP A 202 -13.94 32.19 -26.99
C ASP A 202 -13.92 33.23 -28.13
N VAL A 203 -13.88 32.75 -29.38
CA VAL A 203 -13.81 33.61 -30.57
C VAL A 203 -15.03 34.53 -30.67
N ASN A 204 -16.25 34.04 -30.43
CA ASN A 204 -17.46 34.87 -30.58
C ASN A 204 -17.50 35.97 -29.52
N TYR A 205 -17.06 35.67 -28.30
CA TYR A 205 -16.90 36.68 -27.26
C TYR A 205 -15.93 37.80 -27.70
N LEU A 206 -14.77 37.43 -28.25
CA LEU A 206 -13.77 38.40 -28.71
C LEU A 206 -14.30 39.27 -29.86
N LEU A 207 -15.07 38.70 -30.79
CA LEU A 207 -15.72 39.47 -31.86
C LEU A 207 -16.70 40.51 -31.30
N GLN A 208 -17.53 40.14 -30.31
CA GLN A 208 -18.45 41.07 -29.66
C GLN A 208 -17.72 42.17 -28.88
N ALA A 209 -16.59 41.85 -28.26
CA ALA A 209 -15.78 42.82 -27.54
C ALA A 209 -15.14 43.84 -28.50
N ILE A 210 -14.67 43.40 -29.67
CA ILE A 210 -14.20 44.28 -30.75
C ILE A 210 -15.35 45.20 -31.21
N ASP A 211 -16.54 44.66 -31.47
CA ASP A 211 -17.71 45.46 -31.86
C ASP A 211 -18.05 46.56 -30.84
N ASN A 212 -17.96 46.25 -29.55
CA ASN A 212 -18.18 47.22 -28.49
C ASN A 212 -17.10 48.30 -28.47
N GLN A 213 -15.83 47.94 -28.69
CA GLN A 213 -14.74 48.91 -28.81
C GLN A 213 -14.95 49.86 -29.98
N VAL A 214 -15.41 49.35 -31.14
CA VAL A 214 -15.73 50.18 -32.31
C VAL A 214 -16.86 51.17 -32.01
N LYS A 215 -17.90 50.76 -31.26
CA LYS A 215 -19.04 51.63 -30.91
C LYS A 215 -18.70 52.72 -29.88
N LEU A 216 -17.63 52.53 -29.11
CA LEU A 216 -17.18 53.47 -28.07
C LEU A 216 -16.21 54.53 -28.60
N ASN A 217 -15.63 54.30 -29.79
CA ASN A 217 -14.71 55.21 -30.48
C ASN A 217 -15.42 55.99 -31.60
#